data_AF-A0A024GWK8-F1
#
_entry.id   AF-A0A024GWK8-F1
#
_cell.length_a   1.000
_cell.length_b   1.000
_cell.length_c   1.000
_cell.angle_alpha   90.00
_cell.angle_beta   90.00
_cell.angle_gamma   90.00
#
_symmetry.space_group_name_H-M   'P 1'
#
loop_
_entity.id
_entity.type
_entity.pdbx_description
1 polymer ?
#
loop_
_entity_poly.entity_id
_entity_poly.type
_entity_poly.pdbx_seq_one_letter_code
_entity_poly.pdbx_strand_id
1 'polypeptide(L)'
;MAQMLASAPVTQEVIDLGRFVGSAVQLPKINGPQAAEVTTKARTAEGGRLSRRTAIDVTIAHPAGMRVEAKHGPLRKAAAARGLAVKGRAS
;
A
#
# COMPACT_ATOMS: atom_id res chain seq x y z
N MET A 1 -0.24 20.74 -19.38
CA MET A 1 -0.28 19.35 -18.86
C MET A 1 -0.50 19.26 -17.35
N ALA A 2 0.24 20.00 -16.50
CA ALA A 2 0.07 19.91 -15.04
C ALA A 2 -1.37 20.17 -14.54
N GLN A 3 -2.09 21.13 -15.15
CA GLN A 3 -3.50 21.39 -14.83
C GLN A 3 -4.45 20.21 -15.12
N MET A 4 -4.15 19.39 -16.13
CA MET A 4 -4.96 18.22 -16.48
C MET A 4 -4.81 17.11 -15.43
N LEU A 5 -3.60 16.91 -14.90
CA LEU A 5 -3.29 15.92 -13.86
C LEU A 5 -3.82 16.30 -12.46
N ALA A 6 -4.14 17.58 -12.27
CA ALA A 6 -4.78 18.10 -11.06
C ALA A 6 -6.28 18.39 -11.27
N SER A 7 -6.84 17.98 -12.41
CA SER A 7 -8.26 18.21 -12.70
C SER A 7 -9.15 17.36 -11.78
N ALA A 8 -10.36 17.86 -11.51
CA ALA A 8 -11.34 17.16 -10.68
C ALA A 8 -11.69 15.74 -11.20
N PRO A 9 -11.87 15.51 -12.53
CA PRO A 9 -12.15 14.17 -13.04
C PRO A 9 -11.00 13.18 -12.78
N VAL A 10 -9.76 13.61 -13.02
CA VAL A 10 -8.57 12.77 -12.77
C VAL A 10 -8.41 12.46 -11.29
N THR A 11 -8.69 13.43 -10.43
CA THR A 11 -8.64 13.25 -8.98
C THR A 11 -9.67 12.22 -8.52
N GLN A 12 -10.89 12.28 -9.06
CA GLN A 12 -11.96 11.36 -8.73
C GLN A 12 -11.63 9.92 -9.16
N GLU A 13 -11.16 9.74 -10.40
CA GLU A 13 -10.69 8.45 -10.92
C GLU A 13 -9.58 7.83 -10.07
N VAL A 14 -8.62 8.65 -9.63
CA VAL A 14 -7.51 8.19 -8.78
C VAL A 14 -8.02 7.75 -7.40
N ILE A 15 -9.03 8.42 -6.83
CA ILE A 15 -9.65 8.02 -5.56
C ILE A 15 -10.47 6.73 -5.72
N ASP A 16 -11.25 6.63 -6.79
CA ASP A 16 -12.10 5.48 -7.06
C ASP A 16 -11.28 4.23 -7.38
N LEU A 17 -10.13 4.39 -8.05
CA LEU A 17 -9.12 3.34 -8.19
C LEU A 17 -8.63 2.83 -6.83
N GLY A 18 -8.38 3.73 -5.87
CA GLY A 18 -7.96 3.35 -4.52
C GLY A 18 -9.01 2.53 -3.78
N ARG A 19 -10.27 2.94 -3.88
CA ARG A 19 -11.41 2.19 -3.32
C ARG A 19 -11.58 0.83 -3.98
N PHE A 20 -11.43 0.76 -5.30
CA PHE A 20 -11.49 -0.49 -6.05
C PHE A 20 -10.39 -1.46 -5.62
N VAL A 21 -9.14 -1.00 -5.50
CA VAL A 21 -8.06 -1.84 -4.98
C VAL A 21 -8.39 -2.29 -3.55
N GLY A 22 -8.92 -1.39 -2.71
CA GLY A 22 -9.36 -1.73 -1.35
C GLY A 22 -10.40 -2.85 -1.30
N SER A 23 -11.40 -2.83 -2.17
CA SER A 23 -12.44 -3.86 -2.23
C SER A 23 -12.02 -5.14 -2.95
N ALA A 24 -11.05 -5.05 -3.86
CA ALA A 24 -10.52 -6.18 -4.62
C ALA A 24 -9.53 -7.04 -3.81
N VAL A 25 -8.92 -6.48 -2.76
CA VAL A 25 -8.06 -7.24 -1.83
C VAL A 25 -8.94 -8.13 -0.94
N GLN A 26 -9.35 -9.25 -1.52
CA GLN A 26 -9.96 -10.36 -0.80
C GLN A 26 -8.87 -11.39 -0.55
N LEU A 27 -8.38 -11.46 0.68
CA LEU A 27 -7.45 -12.53 1.04
C LEU A 27 -8.22 -13.85 1.13
N PRO A 28 -7.69 -14.95 0.56
CA PRO A 28 -8.27 -16.27 0.76
C PRO A 28 -8.31 -16.56 2.26
N LYS A 29 -9.49 -16.95 2.76
CA LYS A 29 -9.72 -17.34 4.16
C LYS A 29 -9.01 -18.66 4.46
N ILE A 30 -7.69 -18.65 4.52
CA ILE A 30 -6.91 -19.79 4.98
C ILE A 30 -6.93 -19.70 6.52
N ASN A 31 -7.84 -20.47 7.15
CA ASN A 31 -8.07 -20.53 8.60
C ASN A 31 -8.80 -19.34 9.24
N GLY A 32 -10.03 -19.05 8.80
CA GLY A 32 -10.94 -18.09 9.43
C GLY A 32 -10.96 -16.70 8.79
N PRO A 33 -11.71 -15.72 9.33
CA PRO A 33 -11.76 -14.37 8.79
C PRO A 33 -10.44 -13.64 9.08
N GLN A 34 -9.47 -13.75 8.16
CA GLN A 34 -8.32 -12.85 8.10
C GLN A 34 -8.58 -11.81 7.01
N ALA A 35 -9.32 -10.76 7.35
CA ALA A 35 -9.34 -9.57 6.52
C ALA A 35 -7.97 -8.90 6.64
N ALA A 36 -7.33 -8.59 5.51
CA ALA A 36 -6.25 -7.61 5.52
C ALA A 36 -6.87 -6.28 5.87
N GLU A 37 -6.21 -5.54 6.76
CA GLU A 37 -6.54 -4.13 6.93
C GLU A 37 -5.99 -3.41 5.69
N VAL A 38 -6.90 -2.87 4.88
CA VAL A 38 -6.53 -2.04 3.73
C VAL A 38 -6.83 -0.60 4.05
N THR A 39 -5.79 0.22 4.07
CA THR A 39 -5.88 1.66 4.29
C THR A 39 -5.52 2.37 3.01
N THR A 40 -6.43 3.23 2.53
CA THR A 40 -6.18 4.10 1.38
C THR A 40 -6.05 5.54 1.84
N LYS A 41 -4.99 6.24 1.45
CA LYS A 41 -4.78 7.64 1.78
C LYS A 41 -4.50 8.44 0.52
N ALA A 42 -5.38 9.41 0.24
CA ALA A 42 -5.13 10.37 -0.82
C ALA A 42 -3.98 11.31 -0.42
N ARG A 43 -3.13 11.65 -1.38
CA ARG A 43 -2.02 12.58 -1.20
C ARG A 43 -1.75 13.38 -2.47
N THR A 44 -1.05 14.48 -2.31
CA THR A 44 -0.44 15.19 -3.45
C THR A 44 0.96 14.64 -3.66
N ALA A 45 1.25 14.19 -4.88
CA ALA A 45 2.59 13.84 -5.30
C ALA A 45 3.26 15.07 -5.92
N GLU A 46 4.38 15.51 -5.33
CA GLU A 46 5.19 16.63 -5.77
C GLU A 46 6.67 16.40 -5.40
N GLY A 47 7.59 16.95 -6.21
CA GLY A 47 9.05 16.85 -5.98
C GLY A 47 9.83 16.19 -7.13
N GLY A 48 11.14 16.50 -7.21
CA GLY A 48 12.01 16.01 -8.28
C GLY A 48 11.59 16.52 -9.67
N ARG A 49 11.43 15.60 -10.64
CA ARG A 49 10.91 15.91 -11.99
C ARG A 49 9.37 15.82 -12.09
N LEU A 50 8.67 15.58 -10.98
CA LEU A 50 7.22 15.39 -10.98
C LEU A 50 6.48 16.71 -10.81
N SER A 51 5.58 17.00 -11.76
CA SER A 51 4.58 18.04 -11.61
C SER A 51 3.51 17.62 -10.59
N ARG A 52 3.02 18.60 -9.80
CA ARG A 52 1.96 18.41 -8.80
C ARG A 52 0.76 17.64 -9.38
N ARG A 53 0.42 16.50 -8.79
CA ARG A 53 -0.70 15.63 -9.22
C ARG A 53 -1.30 14.88 -8.05
N THR A 54 -2.56 14.46 -8.20
CA THR A 54 -3.23 13.57 -7.24
C THR A 54 -2.59 12.19 -7.27
N ALA A 55 -2.39 11.60 -6.09
CA ALA A 55 -1.94 10.23 -5.90
C ALA A 55 -2.67 9.58 -4.72
N ILE A 56 -2.61 8.26 -4.65
CA ILE A 56 -3.15 7.46 -3.55
C ILE A 56 -2.07 6.51 -3.04
N ASP A 57 -1.91 6.47 -1.72
CA ASP A 57 -1.15 5.42 -1.05
C ASP A 57 -2.15 4.32 -0.66
N VAL A 58 -1.86 3.08 -1.05
CA VAL A 58 -2.64 1.90 -0.65
C VAL A 58 -1.76 1.01 0.21
N THR A 59 -2.11 0.88 1.48
CA THR A 59 -1.41 0.03 2.44
C THR A 59 -2.27 -1.20 2.70
N ILE A 60 -1.68 -2.39 2.53
CA ILE A 60 -2.34 -3.67 2.78
C ILE A 60 -1.58 -4.38 3.90
N ALA A 61 -2.17 -4.46 5.09
CA ALA A 61 -1.59 -5.13 6.24
C ALA A 61 -2.21 -6.53 6.41
N HIS A 62 -1.44 -7.58 6.08
CA HIS A 62 -1.87 -8.95 6.31
C HIS A 62 -1.69 -9.34 7.79
N PRO A 63 -2.70 -9.95 8.46
CA PRO A 63 -2.61 -10.31 9.88
C PRO A 63 -1.42 -11.23 10.22
N ALA A 64 -1.09 -12.18 9.34
CA ALA A 64 0.11 -13.00 9.49
C ALA A 64 1.42 -12.18 9.43
N GLY A 65 1.51 -11.17 8.57
CA GLY A 65 2.65 -10.26 8.52
C GLY A 65 2.79 -9.45 9.80
N MET A 66 1.67 -8.89 10.27
CA MET A 66 1.61 -8.16 11.55
C MET A 66 2.01 -9.01 12.75
N ARG A 67 1.55 -10.27 12.80
CA ARG A 67 1.92 -11.23 13.86
C ARG A 67 3.41 -11.59 13.82
N VAL A 68 3.98 -11.74 12.62
CA VAL A 68 5.42 -11.99 12.45
C VAL A 68 6.23 -10.78 12.89
N GLU A 69 5.82 -9.56 12.53
CA GLU A 69 6.48 -8.34 12.98
C GLU A 69 6.39 -8.13 14.49
N ALA A 70 5.23 -8.40 15.09
CA ALA A 70 5.06 -8.34 16.54
C ALA A 70 5.96 -9.33 17.28
N LYS A 71 6.17 -10.53 16.69
CA LYS A 71 6.98 -11.59 17.31
C LYS A 71 8.49 -11.44 17.07
N HIS A 72 8.88 -10.84 15.95
CA HIS A 72 10.26 -10.87 15.46
C HIS A 72 10.85 -9.49 15.13
N GLY A 73 10.11 -8.41 15.38
CA GLY A 73 10.48 -7.06 14.97
C GLY A 73 10.23 -6.83 13.47
N PRO A 74 10.55 -5.63 12.93
CA PRO A 74 10.31 -5.28 11.53
C PRO A 74 10.81 -6.39 10.59
N LEU A 75 10.06 -6.70 9.53
CA LEU A 75 10.29 -7.89 8.67
C LEU A 75 11.76 -8.13 8.28
N ARG A 76 12.54 -7.06 8.09
CA ARG A 76 13.99 -7.15 7.84
C ARG A 76 14.77 -7.79 8.98
N LYS A 77 14.49 -7.42 10.24
CA LYS A 77 15.09 -8.01 11.45
C LYS A 77 14.62 -9.45 11.66
N ALA A 78 13.34 -9.72 11.44
CA ALA A 78 12.76 -11.06 11.54
C ALA A 78 13.38 -12.05 10.53
N ALA A 79 13.50 -11.62 9.27
CA ALA A 79 14.12 -12.40 8.22
C ALA A 79 15.62 -12.60 8.47
N ALA A 80 16.33 -11.55 8.88
CA ALA A 80 17.75 -11.64 9.23
C ALA A 80 18.01 -12.64 10.37
N ALA A 81 17.16 -12.69 11.40
CA ALA A 81 17.24 -13.66 12.49
C ALA A 81 17.01 -15.13 12.05
N ARG A 82 16.46 -15.34 10.84
CA ARG A 82 16.21 -16.66 10.24
C ARG A 82 17.11 -16.96 9.04
N GLY A 83 18.14 -16.13 8.80
CA GLY A 83 19.04 -16.28 7.66
C GLY A 83 18.40 -15.95 6.31
N LEU A 84 17.26 -15.26 6.30
CA LEU A 84 16.50 -14.88 5.12
C LEU A 84 16.76 -13.41 4.78
N ALA A 85 16.91 -13.10 3.49
CA ALA A 85 17.08 -11.73 3.01
C ALA A 85 15.77 -11.21 2.41
N VAL A 86 15.24 -10.10 2.95
CA VAL A 86 14.09 -9.40 2.36
C VAL A 86 14.60 -8.38 1.36
N LYS A 87 14.46 -8.70 0.07
CA LYS A 87 14.73 -7.74 -1.01
C LYS A 87 13.47 -6.89 -1.22
N GLY A 88 13.47 -5.68 -0.67
CA GLY A 88 12.47 -4.69 -1.05
C GLY A 88 12.63 -4.33 -2.52
N ARG A 89 11.53 -4.19 -3.27
CA ARG A 89 11.58 -3.59 -4.61
C ARG A 89 12.03 -2.14 -4.41
N ALA A 90 13.27 -1.83 -4.79
CA ALA A 90 13.77 -0.47 -4.75
C ALA A 90 12.87 0.40 -5.64
N SER A 91 12.24 1.39 -5.02
CA SER A 91 11.68 2.57 -5.68
C SER A 91 12.74 3.66 -5.69
#